data_AF-A0A9W4XAP8-F1
#
_entry.id   AF-A0A9W4XAP8-F1
#
_cell.length_a   1.000
_cell.length_b   1.000
_cell.length_c   1.000
_cell.angle_alpha   90.00
_cell.angle_beta   90.00
_cell.angle_gamma   90.00
#
_symmetry.space_group_name_H-M   'P 1'
#
loop_
_entity.id
_entity.type
_entity.pdbx_description
1 polymer ?
#
loop_
_entity_poly.entity_id
_entity_poly.type
_entity_poly.pdbx_seq_one_letter_code
_entity_poly.pdbx_strand_id
1 'polypeptide(L)'
;MGSGSGSILCCILADNALDFLRLLAIGYDEICWDEEFPYPPNIYNPKFFVSPNIAFQDWVKTTFNTEIPKIALEIVKRPTRMGDEPSQDEFYNWCKQYTNWY
;
A
#
# COMPACT_ATOMS: atom_id res chain seq x y z
N MET A 1 -4.40 -17.08 -1.64
CA MET A 1 -4.62 -15.63 -1.84
C MET A 1 -4.40 -15.34 -3.31
N GLY A 2 -5.11 -14.37 -3.89
CA GLY A 2 -5.15 -14.12 -5.33
C GLY A 2 -6.58 -14.19 -5.86
N SER A 3 -7.11 -13.06 -6.30
CA SER A 3 -8.48 -12.91 -6.82
C SER A 3 -8.62 -13.26 -8.30
N GLY A 4 -7.50 -13.54 -8.98
CA GLY A 4 -7.45 -13.68 -10.44
C GLY A 4 -7.36 -12.35 -11.20
N SER A 5 -7.33 -11.20 -10.52
CA SER A 5 -7.18 -9.88 -11.16
C SER A 5 -5.74 -9.54 -11.56
N GLY A 6 -4.75 -10.34 -11.15
CA GLY A 6 -3.34 -10.08 -11.36
C GLY A 6 -2.66 -9.28 -10.24
N SER A 7 -3.41 -8.79 -9.23
CA SER A 7 -2.78 -8.22 -8.04
C SER A 7 -2.15 -9.34 -7.20
N ILE A 8 -0.84 -9.22 -7.01
CA ILE A 8 0.00 -10.18 -6.31
C ILE A 8 0.69 -9.57 -5.09
N LEU A 9 0.32 -8.36 -4.68
CA LEU A 9 0.87 -7.73 -3.48
C LEU A 9 0.51 -8.55 -2.24
N CYS A 10 1.52 -8.92 -1.45
CA CYS A 10 1.37 -9.64 -0.21
C CYS A 10 2.45 -9.17 0.77
N CYS A 11 2.15 -8.13 1.55
CA CYS A 11 3.06 -7.57 2.53
C CYS A 11 2.31 -6.88 3.68
N ILE A 12 3.06 -6.48 4.70
CA ILE A 12 2.61 -5.54 5.72
C ILE A 12 2.55 -4.14 5.09
N LEU A 13 1.36 -3.54 5.06
CA LEU A 13 1.14 -2.22 4.47
C LEU A 13 1.57 -1.06 5.38
N ALA A 14 1.57 -1.26 6.70
CA ALA A 14 1.95 -0.23 7.65
C ALA A 14 2.33 -0.86 9.00
N ASP A 15 3.26 -0.23 9.73
CA ASP A 15 3.71 -0.71 11.04
C ASP A 15 2.68 -0.48 12.16
N ASN A 16 1.76 0.46 11.96
CA ASN A 16 0.72 0.79 12.93
C ASN A 16 -0.54 1.34 12.25
N ALA A 17 -1.61 1.48 13.04
CA ALA A 17 -2.91 1.93 12.54
C ALA A 17 -2.89 3.36 11.99
N LEU A 18 -2.10 4.27 12.58
CA LEU A 18 -2.01 5.64 12.09
C LEU A 18 -1.33 5.70 10.71
N ASP A 19 -0.25 4.94 10.54
CA ASP A 19 0.43 4.85 9.25
C ASP A 19 -0.47 4.22 8.18
N PHE A 20 -1.31 3.24 8.55
CA PHE A 20 -2.31 2.71 7.62
C PHE A 20 -3.34 3.78 7.22
N LEU A 21 -3.84 4.59 8.15
CA LEU A 21 -4.73 5.71 7.83
C LEU A 21 -4.04 6.76 6.94
N ARG A 22 -2.77 7.06 7.21
CA ARG A 22 -1.96 7.97 6.39
C ARG A 22 -1.77 7.44 4.98
N LEU A 23 -1.52 6.13 4.81
CA LEU A 23 -1.44 5.46 3.51
C LEU A 23 -2.75 5.59 2.71
N LEU A 24 -3.89 5.32 3.34
CA LEU A 24 -5.20 5.50 2.71
C LEU A 24 -5.45 6.97 2.33
N ALA A 25 -4.99 7.90 3.15
CA ALA A 25 -5.15 9.34 2.92
C ALA A 25 -4.30 9.87 1.76
N ILE A 26 -3.27 9.15 1.29
CA ILE A 26 -2.50 9.51 0.10
C ILE A 26 -3.43 9.57 -1.12
N GLY A 27 -4.36 8.62 -1.24
CA GLY A 27 -5.41 8.62 -2.27
C GLY A 27 -5.06 7.87 -3.55
N TYR A 28 -4.31 6.76 -3.46
CA TYR A 28 -4.24 5.78 -4.55
C TYR A 28 -5.64 5.24 -4.86
N ASP A 29 -5.91 4.97 -6.13
CA ASP A 29 -7.15 4.33 -6.57
C ASP A 29 -7.23 2.88 -6.07
N GLU A 30 -6.14 2.13 -6.20
CA GLU A 30 -5.97 0.79 -5.67
C GLU A 30 -4.57 0.64 -5.03
N ILE A 31 -4.54 0.39 -3.73
CA ILE A 31 -3.28 0.23 -2.96
C ILE A 31 -2.56 -1.11 -3.21
N CYS A 32 -3.05 -1.93 -4.14
CA CYS A 32 -2.55 -3.28 -4.39
C CYS A 32 -1.54 -3.35 -5.55
N TRP A 33 -1.22 -2.21 -6.16
CA TRP A 33 -0.26 -2.04 -7.26
C TRP A 33 1.03 -1.40 -6.74
N ASP A 34 1.99 -2.22 -6.33
CA ASP A 34 3.24 -1.72 -5.74
C ASP A 34 4.14 -1.00 -6.75
N GLU A 35 3.94 -1.20 -8.05
CA GLU A 35 4.57 -0.37 -9.11
C GLU A 35 4.27 1.12 -8.96
N GLU A 36 3.12 1.47 -8.35
CA GLU A 36 2.69 2.85 -8.18
C GLU A 36 3.25 3.49 -6.90
N PHE A 37 3.73 2.69 -5.94
CA PHE A 37 4.21 3.18 -4.64
C PHE A 37 5.37 4.19 -4.69
N PRO A 38 6.28 4.18 -5.70
CA PRO A 38 7.31 5.19 -5.84
C PRO A 38 6.79 6.57 -6.30
N TYR A 39 5.53 6.66 -6.71
CA TYR A 39 4.96 7.85 -7.36
C TYR A 39 3.74 8.38 -6.60
N PRO A 40 3.47 9.70 -6.66
CA PRO A 40 2.18 10.23 -6.21
C PRO A 40 1.01 9.61 -7.00
N PRO A 41 -0.21 9.58 -6.44
CA PRO A 41 -1.39 9.07 -7.15
C PRO A 41 -1.61 9.76 -8.50
N ASN A 42 -2.23 9.03 -9.43
CA ASN A 42 -2.58 9.49 -10.79
C ASN A 42 -1.40 9.74 -11.74
N ILE A 43 -0.15 9.48 -11.34
CA ILE A 43 1.02 9.65 -12.21
C ILE A 43 1.20 8.47 -13.16
N TYR A 44 0.99 7.24 -12.67
CA TYR A 44 1.25 6.01 -13.43
C TYR A 44 0.16 5.72 -14.47
N ASN A 45 -1.12 5.89 -14.10
CA ASN A 45 -2.27 5.67 -14.98
C ASN A 45 -3.06 6.96 -15.24
N PRO A 46 -2.66 7.80 -16.22
CA PRO A 46 -3.32 9.07 -16.48
C PRO A 46 -4.73 8.94 -17.08
N LYS A 47 -5.18 7.73 -17.43
CA LYS A 47 -6.52 7.49 -18.01
C LYS A 47 -7.62 7.44 -16.95
N PHE A 48 -7.26 7.15 -15.70
CA PHE A 48 -8.19 7.07 -14.59
C PHE A 48 -7.68 8.00 -13.48
N PHE A 49 -8.43 9.07 -13.21
CA PHE A 49 -8.06 10.05 -12.20
C PHE A 49 -8.96 9.90 -10.99
N VAL A 50 -8.37 9.55 -9.85
CA VAL A 50 -9.02 9.55 -8.54
C VAL A 50 -8.61 10.79 -7.78
N SER A 51 -9.60 11.63 -7.47
CA SER A 51 -9.40 12.80 -6.61
C SER A 51 -9.19 12.35 -5.17
N PRO A 52 -8.22 12.92 -4.44
CA PRO A 52 -8.03 12.61 -3.03
C PRO A 52 -9.26 13.01 -2.20
N ASN A 53 -9.58 12.22 -1.19
CA ASN A 53 -10.67 12.53 -0.25
C ASN A 53 -10.21 13.59 0.76
N ILE A 54 -10.37 14.86 0.41
CA ILE A 54 -9.92 16.00 1.23
C ILE A 54 -10.50 15.98 2.65
N ALA A 55 -11.77 15.60 2.81
CA ALA A 55 -12.39 15.52 4.15
C ALA A 55 -11.71 14.46 5.02
N PHE A 56 -11.37 13.30 4.44
CA PHE A 56 -10.61 12.27 5.15
C PHE A 56 -9.18 12.72 5.44
N GLN A 57 -8.51 13.37 4.48
CA GLN A 57 -7.18 13.92 4.69
C GLN A 57 -7.13 14.92 5.85
N ASP A 58 -8.07 15.86 5.89
CA ASP A 58 -8.17 16.87 6.94
C ASP A 58 -8.50 16.23 8.29
N TRP A 59 -9.39 15.24 8.32
CA TRP A 59 -9.67 14.48 9.53
C TRP A 59 -8.44 13.75 10.07
N VAL A 60 -7.66 13.06 9.22
CA VAL A 60 -6.43 12.37 9.63
C VAL A 60 -5.41 13.37 10.19
N LYS A 61 -5.13 14.45 9.45
CA LYS A 61 -4.15 15.47 9.86
C LYS A 61 -4.53 16.11 11.20
N THR A 62 -5.80 16.50 11.35
CA THR A 62 -6.26 17.22 12.56
C THR A 62 -6.42 16.32 13.77
N THR A 63 -6.99 15.11 13.60
CA THR A 63 -7.26 14.19 14.71
C THR A 63 -5.97 13.63 15.31
N PHE A 64 -4.97 13.35 14.47
CA PHE A 64 -3.73 12.71 14.91
C PHE A 64 -2.52 13.65 14.91
N ASN A 65 -2.71 14.93 14.58
CA ASN A 65 -1.65 15.93 14.45
C ASN A 65 -0.46 15.42 13.62
N THR A 66 -0.76 14.99 12.39
CA THR A 66 0.20 14.33 11.50
C THR A 66 0.14 14.90 10.08
N GLU A 67 1.09 14.50 9.24
CA GLU A 67 1.15 14.84 7.83
C GLU A 67 0.91 13.61 6.95
N ILE A 68 0.34 13.85 5.77
CA ILE A 68 0.09 12.78 4.79
C ILE A 68 1.29 12.71 3.84
N PRO A 69 1.96 11.55 3.72
CA PRO A 69 3.05 11.36 2.78
C PRO A 69 2.63 11.58 1.33
N LYS A 70 3.61 11.80 0.44
CA LYS A 70 3.31 11.96 -0.98
C LYS A 70 3.22 10.62 -1.70
N ILE A 71 3.95 9.62 -1.20
CA ILE A 71 4.08 8.31 -1.84
C ILE A 71 3.97 7.18 -0.81
N ALA A 72 3.48 6.01 -1.24
CA ALA A 72 3.28 4.87 -0.35
C ALA A 72 4.60 4.31 0.23
N LEU A 73 5.73 4.43 -0.48
CA LEU A 73 7.03 3.95 0.03
C LEU A 73 7.52 4.68 1.30
N GLU A 74 6.92 5.82 1.66
CA GLU A 74 7.18 6.46 2.96
C GLU A 74 6.51 5.72 4.15
N ILE A 75 5.58 4.80 3.85
CA ILE A 75 4.82 4.00 4.84
C ILE A 75 5.06 2.50 4.65
N VAL A 76 4.90 1.99 3.42
CA VAL A 76 5.06 0.57 3.08
C VAL A 76 6.55 0.27 2.96
N LYS A 77 7.17 -0.16 4.07
CA LYS A 77 8.63 -0.34 4.15
C LYS A 77 9.17 -1.48 3.28
N ARG A 78 8.37 -2.51 3.08
CA ARG A 78 8.80 -3.77 2.46
C ARG A 78 7.72 -4.30 1.50
N PRO A 79 7.43 -3.58 0.39
CA PRO A 79 6.55 -4.12 -0.62
C PRO A 79 7.08 -5.49 -1.07
N THR A 80 6.18 -6.45 -1.23
CA THR A 80 6.52 -7.83 -1.61
C THR A 80 5.39 -8.41 -2.41
N ARG A 81 5.75 -9.11 -3.48
CA ARG A 81 4.83 -9.81 -4.35
C ARG A 81 4.86 -11.30 -4.08
N MET A 82 3.75 -11.97 -4.37
CA MET A 82 3.70 -13.42 -4.42
C MET A 82 4.74 -13.92 -5.45
N GLY A 83 5.59 -14.84 -5.03
CA GLY A 83 6.69 -15.36 -5.84
C GLY A 83 8.04 -14.66 -5.65
N ASP A 84 8.11 -13.55 -4.89
CA ASP A 84 9.39 -12.90 -4.61
C ASP A 84 10.28 -13.76 -3.71
N GLU A 85 11.50 -14.01 -4.17
CA GLU A 85 12.57 -14.65 -3.42
C GLU A 85 13.91 -13.91 -3.65
N PRO A 86 14.56 -13.34 -2.63
CA PRO A 86 14.17 -13.30 -1.20
C PRO A 86 13.23 -12.13 -0.85
N SER A 87 12.33 -12.31 0.12
CA SER A 87 11.51 -11.23 0.70
C SER A 87 11.93 -10.88 2.14
N GLN A 88 11.92 -9.58 2.46
CA GLN A 88 12.16 -9.04 3.80
C GLN A 88 10.86 -8.86 4.62
N ASP A 89 9.70 -9.15 4.04
CA ASP A 89 8.41 -9.01 4.71
C ASP A 89 8.12 -10.23 5.60
N GLU A 90 7.91 -9.98 6.90
CA GLU A 90 7.73 -11.03 7.89
C GLU A 90 6.39 -11.74 7.75
N PHE A 91 5.34 -11.02 7.35
CA PHE A 91 4.01 -11.59 7.13
C PHE A 91 4.01 -12.51 5.91
N TYR A 92 4.61 -12.07 4.79
CA TYR A 92 4.75 -12.90 3.61
C TYR A 92 5.56 -14.17 3.89
N ASN A 93 6.71 -14.03 4.59
CA ASN A 93 7.52 -15.17 4.99
C ASN A 93 6.77 -16.13 5.92
N TRP A 94 5.92 -15.62 6.82
CA TRP A 94 5.01 -16.45 7.61
C TRP A 94 3.98 -17.15 6.72
N CYS A 95 3.31 -16.45 5.80
CA CYS A 95 2.36 -17.05 4.89
C CYS A 95 2.98 -18.24 4.15
N LYS A 96 4.18 -18.07 3.57
CA LYS A 96 4.90 -19.15 2.86
C LYS A 96 5.09 -20.43 3.67
N GLN A 97 5.18 -20.36 5.00
CA GLN A 97 5.30 -21.56 5.85
C GLN A 97 4.01 -22.40 5.87
N TYR A 98 2.85 -21.77 5.66
CA TYR A 98 1.53 -22.39 5.82
C TYR A 98 0.75 -22.49 4.51
N THR A 99 1.33 -22.03 3.41
CA THR A 99 0.69 -22.06 2.10
C THR A 99 1.64 -22.68 1.08
N ASN A 100 1.18 -23.73 0.40
CA ASN A 100 1.93 -24.39 -0.65
C ASN A 100 1.80 -23.56 -1.95
N TRP A 101 2.58 -22.49 -2.07
CA TRP A 101 2.73 -21.77 -3.33
C TRP A 101 3.72 -22.54 -4.19
N TYR A 102 3.21 -23.21 -5.23
CA TYR A 102 3.98 -23.86 -6.28
C TYR A 102 3.98 -22.98 -7.53
#